data_AF-A0AA91JR50-F1
#
_entry.id   AF-A0AA91JR50-F1
#
_cell.length_a   1.000
_cell.length_b   1.000
_cell.length_c   1.000
_cell.angle_alpha   90.00
_cell.angle_beta   90.00
_cell.angle_gamma   90.00
#
_symmetry.space_group_name_H-M   'P 1'
#
loop_
_entity.id
_entity.type
_entity.pdbx_description
1 polymer ?
#
loop_
_entity_poly.entity_id
_entity_poly.type
_entity_poly.pdbx_seq_one_letter_code
_entity_poly.pdbx_strand_id
1 'polypeptide(L)'
;MRKTQTNNLDRKPSEEKVDAILAGAMQEFLAHGYAATTMDQVTAAAGVSKTTVYNHFQDKEGLFTALIQQLIVSKYYAAFNPQKAQLMQGEASTILRHLAFCMLDNSIGDKQVLGLIRLIIGESGRFPELARAFVLNLEKSFLEDLCQFLASRTELNLPDPEVAARVFVGTLVHFILIEEILHGNDILPIERDRLIDNLIYLLTINQTVKDVSAPQYSGTKQKSPRRNRKDSGKFERDYDSEPKRLRSMRLTDTAWEKLAAIAAKNQLTRSEVIEIIARDGELT
;
A
#
# COMPACT_ATOMS: atom_id res chain seq x y z
N MET A 1 11.06 0.53 43.71
CA MET A 1 10.19 0.03 42.63
C MET A 1 11.03 -0.23 41.39
N ARG A 2 11.40 -1.49 41.14
CA ARG A 2 12.06 -1.90 39.89
C ARG A 2 10.97 -2.06 38.83
N LYS A 3 11.02 -1.27 37.76
CA LYS A 3 10.17 -1.48 36.58
C LYS A 3 10.86 -2.50 35.67
N THR A 4 10.10 -3.55 35.40
CA THR A 4 10.40 -4.76 34.66
C THR A 4 10.89 -4.44 33.24
N GLN A 5 12.13 -4.84 32.92
CA GLN A 5 12.58 -5.05 31.54
C GLN A 5 11.82 -6.24 30.99
N THR A 6 10.96 -6.02 30.00
CA THR A 6 10.24 -7.07 29.30
C THR A 6 11.25 -7.88 28.48
N ASN A 7 11.33 -9.16 28.81
CA ASN A 7 12.23 -10.18 28.28
C ASN A 7 12.27 -10.23 26.75
N ASN A 8 13.50 -10.23 26.23
CA ASN A 8 13.87 -10.45 24.83
C ASN A 8 14.59 -11.82 24.72
N LEU A 9 14.04 -12.88 25.34
CA LEU A 9 14.76 -14.15 25.64
C LEU A 9 14.22 -15.40 24.94
N ASP A 10 13.30 -15.28 23.98
CA ASP A 10 12.70 -16.45 23.28
C ASP A 10 13.00 -16.52 21.78
N ARG A 11 14.04 -15.86 21.27
CA ARG A 11 14.58 -16.22 19.95
C ARG A 11 15.46 -17.46 20.12
N LYS A 12 15.09 -18.57 19.47
CA LYS A 12 15.88 -19.81 19.56
C LYS A 12 17.27 -19.56 18.93
N PRO A 13 18.37 -20.08 19.50
CA PRO A 13 19.74 -19.90 18.96
C PRO A 13 19.93 -20.33 17.49
N SER A 14 18.99 -21.09 16.92
CA SER A 14 18.98 -21.46 15.50
C SER A 14 18.45 -20.33 14.60
N GLU A 15 17.48 -19.54 15.07
CA GLU A 15 16.89 -18.43 14.30
C GLU A 15 17.86 -17.26 14.23
N GLU A 16 18.51 -16.93 15.35
CA GLU A 16 19.55 -15.88 15.38
C GLU A 16 20.73 -16.18 14.45
N LYS A 17 21.11 -17.47 14.33
CA LYS A 17 22.14 -17.90 13.39
C LYS A 17 21.68 -17.78 11.94
N VAL A 18 20.44 -18.18 11.64
CA VAL A 18 19.86 -18.02 10.29
C VAL A 18 19.83 -16.54 9.90
N ASP A 19 19.37 -15.67 10.79
CA ASP A 19 19.34 -14.22 10.58
C ASP A 19 20.75 -13.65 10.33
N ALA A 20 21.75 -14.06 11.12
CA ALA A 20 23.13 -13.63 10.94
C ALA A 20 23.71 -14.09 9.60
N ILE A 21 23.43 -15.33 9.20
CA ILE A 21 23.89 -15.87 7.91
C ILE A 21 23.26 -15.11 6.75
N LEU A 22 21.96 -14.85 6.80
CA LEU A 22 21.26 -14.13 5.73
C LEU A 22 21.66 -12.65 5.66
N ALA A 23 21.94 -12.02 6.80
CA ALA A 23 22.48 -10.67 6.84
C ALA A 23 23.90 -10.61 6.21
N GLY A 24 24.78 -11.55 6.58
CA GLY A 24 26.10 -11.67 5.97
C GLY A 24 26.03 -11.96 4.47
N ALA A 25 25.13 -12.86 4.05
CA ALA A 25 24.89 -13.16 2.65
C ALA A 25 24.44 -11.93 1.86
N MET A 26 23.48 -11.17 2.39
CA MET A 26 23.02 -9.92 1.78
C MET A 26 24.18 -8.93 1.60
N GLN A 27 24.99 -8.71 2.64
CA GLN A 27 26.14 -7.82 2.56
C GLN A 27 27.12 -8.24 1.46
N GLU A 28 27.50 -9.52 1.45
CA GLU A 28 28.45 -10.05 0.47
C GLU A 28 27.89 -9.99 -0.96
N PHE A 29 26.62 -10.35 -1.17
CA PHE A 29 25.99 -10.31 -2.49
C PHE A 29 25.85 -8.89 -3.03
N LEU A 30 25.49 -7.91 -2.18
CA LEU A 30 25.39 -6.51 -2.62
C LEU A 30 26.76 -5.88 -2.86
N ALA A 31 27.80 -6.30 -2.13
CA ALA A 31 29.14 -5.78 -2.28
C ALA A 31 29.89 -6.38 -3.47
N HIS A 32 29.72 -7.66 -3.73
CA HIS A 32 30.56 -8.42 -4.68
C HIS A 32 29.78 -9.04 -5.84
N GLY A 33 28.46 -9.02 -5.80
CA GLY A 33 27.62 -9.71 -6.78
C GLY A 33 27.58 -11.22 -6.53
N TYR A 34 26.61 -11.90 -7.15
CA TYR A 34 26.37 -13.32 -6.91
C TYR A 34 27.57 -14.19 -7.32
N ALA A 35 28.22 -13.87 -8.44
CA ALA A 35 29.33 -14.64 -8.97
C ALA A 35 30.54 -14.68 -8.03
N ALA A 36 30.95 -13.52 -7.52
CA ALA A 36 32.19 -13.38 -6.76
C ALA A 36 32.03 -13.70 -5.27
N THR A 37 30.79 -13.74 -4.76
CA THR A 37 30.52 -14.21 -3.40
C THR A 37 30.71 -15.71 -3.27
N THR A 38 31.47 -16.11 -2.26
CA THR A 38 31.71 -17.49 -1.86
C THR A 38 31.04 -17.78 -0.52
N MET A 39 30.72 -19.05 -0.26
CA MET A 39 30.15 -19.47 1.02
C MET A 39 31.10 -19.20 2.21
N ASP A 40 32.41 -19.15 1.97
CA ASP A 40 33.40 -18.87 3.01
C ASP A 40 33.41 -17.39 3.41
N GLN A 41 33.22 -16.49 2.44
CA GLN A 41 33.00 -15.06 2.72
C GLN A 41 31.73 -14.86 3.54
N VAL A 42 30.61 -15.50 3.16
CA VAL A 42 29.36 -15.43 3.93
C VAL A 42 29.55 -15.96 5.35
N THR A 43 30.25 -17.09 5.49
CA THR A 43 30.56 -17.69 6.80
C THR A 43 31.32 -16.71 7.69
N ALA A 44 32.35 -16.05 7.13
CA ALA A 44 33.15 -15.06 7.83
C ALA A 44 32.32 -13.83 8.22
N ALA A 45 31.51 -13.30 7.30
CA ALA A 45 30.64 -12.16 7.55
C ALA A 45 29.59 -12.45 8.64
N ALA A 46 29.04 -13.66 8.65
CA ALA A 46 28.03 -14.09 9.62
C ALA A 46 28.60 -14.48 11.00
N GLY A 47 29.91 -14.67 11.12
CA GLY A 47 30.56 -15.07 12.38
C GLY A 47 30.18 -16.49 12.86
N VAL A 48 29.76 -17.37 11.95
CA VAL A 48 29.37 -18.76 12.26
C VAL A 48 30.37 -19.76 11.67
N SER A 49 30.26 -21.04 12.01
CA SER A 49 31.12 -22.06 11.40
C SER A 49 30.62 -22.43 10.00
N LYS A 50 31.53 -22.83 9.10
CA LYS A 50 31.20 -23.31 7.75
C LYS A 50 30.16 -24.44 7.81
N THR A 51 30.35 -25.40 8.71
CA THR A 51 29.38 -26.49 8.94
C THR A 51 27.99 -25.96 9.27
N THR A 52 27.87 -24.86 10.01
CA THR A 52 26.58 -24.25 10.35
C THR A 52 25.87 -23.73 9.09
N VAL A 53 26.58 -22.98 8.24
CA VAL A 53 26.01 -22.44 6.99
C VAL A 53 25.53 -23.57 6.07
N TYR A 54 26.38 -24.56 5.83
CA TYR A 54 26.05 -25.68 4.93
C TYR A 54 24.93 -26.57 5.49
N ASN A 55 24.82 -26.73 6.81
CA ASN A 55 23.70 -27.46 7.42
C ASN A 55 22.35 -26.76 7.21
N HIS A 56 22.33 -25.41 7.18
CA HIS A 56 21.10 -24.65 6.98
C HIS A 56 20.71 -24.49 5.51
N PHE A 57 21.70 -24.26 4.63
CA PHE A 57 21.42 -23.79 3.26
C PHE A 57 21.98 -24.67 2.15
N GLN A 58 22.78 -25.69 2.50
CA GLN A 58 23.45 -26.63 1.59
C GLN A 58 24.48 -25.99 0.63
N ASP A 59 24.07 -25.00 -0.14
CA ASP A 59 24.90 -24.30 -1.12
C ASP A 59 24.51 -22.81 -1.23
N LYS A 60 25.12 -22.12 -2.21
CA LYS A 60 24.91 -20.69 -2.44
C LYS A 60 23.55 -20.38 -3.06
N GLU A 61 22.97 -21.30 -3.83
CA GLU A 61 21.64 -21.15 -4.43
C GLU A 61 20.54 -21.30 -3.36
N GLY A 62 20.65 -22.31 -2.49
CA GLY A 62 19.77 -22.51 -1.36
C GLY A 62 19.80 -21.33 -0.39
N LEU A 63 21.00 -20.79 -0.12
CA LEU A 63 21.18 -19.57 0.68
C LEU A 63 20.49 -18.37 0.04
N PHE A 64 20.66 -18.17 -1.27
CA PHE A 64 20.04 -17.06 -1.99
C PHE A 64 18.51 -17.17 -2.03
N THR A 65 18.00 -18.39 -2.24
CA THR A 65 16.56 -18.66 -2.23
C THR A 65 15.97 -18.33 -0.86
N ALA A 66 16.63 -18.75 0.23
CA ALA A 66 16.21 -18.41 1.58
C ALA A 66 16.26 -16.89 1.85
N LEU A 67 17.24 -16.19 1.27
CA LEU A 67 17.34 -14.73 1.37
C LEU A 67 16.13 -14.02 0.73
N ILE A 68 15.71 -14.47 -0.46
CA ILE A 68 14.48 -13.97 -1.11
C ILE A 68 13.26 -14.25 -0.23
N GLN A 69 13.12 -15.47 0.28
CA GLN A 69 11.99 -15.85 1.12
C GLN A 69 11.93 -15.05 2.44
N GLN A 70 13.08 -14.75 3.05
CA GLN A 70 13.09 -14.03 4.31
C GLN A 70 12.89 -12.52 4.14
N LEU A 71 13.60 -11.89 3.20
CA LEU A 71 13.64 -10.42 3.16
C LEU A 71 12.54 -9.83 2.30
N ILE A 72 12.37 -10.39 1.12
CA ILE A 72 11.39 -9.92 0.15
C ILE A 72 10.05 -10.46 0.63
N VAL A 73 9.86 -11.78 0.60
CA VAL A 73 8.53 -12.40 0.81
C VAL A 73 7.92 -12.06 2.18
N SER A 74 8.70 -12.05 3.27
CA SER A 74 8.20 -11.60 4.59
C SER A 74 7.66 -10.17 4.58
N LYS A 75 8.37 -9.23 3.93
CA LYS A 75 7.92 -7.84 3.82
C LYS A 75 6.68 -7.71 2.93
N TYR A 76 6.65 -8.44 1.82
CA TYR A 76 5.45 -8.51 0.98
C TYR A 76 4.25 -9.07 1.74
N TYR A 77 4.38 -10.19 2.45
CA TYR A 77 3.30 -10.75 3.27
C TYR A 77 2.87 -9.85 4.43
N ALA A 78 3.77 -9.04 4.98
CA ALA A 78 3.43 -8.05 5.99
C ALA A 78 2.58 -6.91 5.41
N ALA A 79 2.86 -6.48 4.18
CA ALA A 79 2.10 -5.44 3.47
C ALA A 79 0.79 -5.96 2.86
N PHE A 80 0.82 -7.16 2.32
CA PHE A 80 -0.29 -7.81 1.67
C PHE A 80 -0.32 -9.25 2.13
N ASN A 81 -1.19 -9.52 3.11
CA ASN A 81 -1.56 -10.88 3.42
C ASN A 81 -2.85 -11.19 2.64
N PRO A 82 -2.79 -11.92 1.52
CA PRO A 82 -3.94 -12.15 0.67
C PRO A 82 -5.03 -13.02 1.29
N GLN A 83 -4.67 -13.90 2.22
CA GLN A 83 -5.66 -14.60 3.06
C GLN A 83 -6.44 -13.60 3.94
N LYS A 84 -5.83 -12.47 4.32
CA LYS A 84 -6.55 -11.33 4.90
C LYS A 84 -7.21 -10.45 3.84
N ALA A 85 -6.69 -10.33 2.61
CA ALA A 85 -7.28 -9.51 1.54
C ALA A 85 -8.67 -9.99 1.10
N GLN A 86 -8.92 -11.30 1.07
CA GLN A 86 -10.28 -11.85 0.87
C GLN A 86 -11.21 -11.53 2.05
N LEU A 87 -10.67 -11.44 3.26
CA LEU A 87 -11.41 -11.07 4.47
C LEU A 87 -11.53 -9.55 4.65
N MET A 88 -10.80 -8.75 3.86
CA MET A 88 -10.83 -7.29 3.94
C MET A 88 -12.17 -6.79 3.41
N GLN A 89 -13.02 -6.40 4.35
CA GLN A 89 -14.26 -5.72 4.06
C GLN A 89 -13.95 -4.27 3.63
N GLY A 90 -14.48 -3.84 2.50
CA GLY A 90 -14.22 -2.51 1.96
C GLY A 90 -14.40 -2.43 0.45
N GLU A 91 -14.36 -1.20 -0.04
CA GLU A 91 -14.38 -0.89 -1.46
C GLU A 91 -13.07 -1.37 -2.11
N ALA A 92 -13.17 -2.07 -3.23
CA ALA A 92 -12.02 -2.63 -3.94
C ALA A 92 -10.99 -1.55 -4.31
N SER A 93 -11.44 -0.35 -4.70
CA SER A 93 -10.58 0.81 -4.99
C SER A 93 -9.68 1.19 -3.81
N THR A 94 -10.22 1.20 -2.58
CA THR A 94 -9.49 1.54 -1.36
C THR A 94 -8.46 0.46 -1.02
N ILE A 95 -8.83 -0.81 -1.19
CA ILE A 95 -7.92 -1.94 -0.95
C ILE A 95 -6.76 -1.94 -1.96
N LEU A 96 -7.07 -1.75 -3.25
CA LEU A 96 -6.05 -1.66 -4.31
C LEU A 96 -5.13 -0.47 -4.11
N ARG A 97 -5.67 0.67 -3.64
CA ARG A 97 -4.87 1.83 -3.24
C ARG A 97 -3.88 1.47 -2.15
N HIS A 98 -4.38 0.90 -1.06
CA HIS A 98 -3.55 0.52 0.07
C HIS A 98 -2.46 -0.47 -0.36
N LEU A 99 -2.81 -1.47 -1.17
CA LEU A 99 -1.86 -2.44 -1.72
C LEU A 99 -0.75 -1.77 -2.53
N ALA A 100 -1.11 -0.85 -3.43
CA ALA A 100 -0.15 -0.13 -4.26
C ALA A 100 0.83 0.69 -3.39
N PHE A 101 0.31 1.39 -2.38
CA PHE A 101 1.14 2.14 -1.43
C PHE A 101 2.10 1.21 -0.68
N CYS A 102 1.61 0.12 -0.10
CA CYS A 102 2.44 -0.79 0.67
C CYS A 102 3.52 -1.46 -0.19
N MET A 103 3.21 -1.81 -1.44
CA MET A 103 4.20 -2.36 -2.38
C MET A 103 5.31 -1.36 -2.68
N LEU A 104 4.95 -0.09 -2.94
CA LEU A 104 5.93 0.95 -3.21
C LEU A 104 6.73 1.32 -1.96
N ASP A 105 6.10 1.54 -0.80
CA ASP A 105 6.80 1.90 0.44
C ASP A 105 7.80 0.82 0.89
N ASN A 106 7.42 -0.46 0.79
CA ASN A 106 8.30 -1.58 1.14
C ASN A 106 9.50 -1.73 0.19
N SER A 107 9.35 -1.28 -1.05
CA SER A 107 10.40 -1.37 -2.07
C SER A 107 11.32 -0.15 -2.02
N ILE A 108 10.75 1.06 -2.09
CA ILE A 108 11.46 2.34 -2.15
C ILE A 108 12.21 2.62 -0.83
N GLY A 109 11.59 2.29 0.30
CA GLY A 109 12.16 2.58 1.62
C GLY A 109 13.39 1.73 1.99
N ASP A 110 13.71 0.68 1.21
CA ASP A 110 14.76 -0.27 1.55
C ASP A 110 15.81 -0.45 0.45
N LYS A 111 16.97 0.17 0.67
CA LYS A 111 18.14 0.05 -0.21
C LYS A 111 18.63 -1.38 -0.41
N GLN A 112 18.45 -2.27 0.56
CA GLN A 112 18.84 -3.67 0.43
C GLN A 112 17.93 -4.41 -0.54
N VAL A 113 16.63 -4.16 -0.48
CA VAL A 113 15.65 -4.73 -1.42
C VAL A 113 15.93 -4.24 -2.84
N LEU A 114 16.11 -2.93 -3.04
CA LEU A 114 16.45 -2.37 -4.35
C LEU A 114 17.77 -2.92 -4.89
N GLY A 115 18.79 -3.03 -4.02
CA GLY A 115 20.08 -3.63 -4.36
C GLY A 115 19.95 -5.09 -4.79
N LEU A 116 19.12 -5.87 -4.09
CA LEU A 116 18.88 -7.27 -4.42
C LEU A 116 18.12 -7.43 -5.73
N ILE A 117 17.11 -6.59 -6.00
CA ILE A 117 16.41 -6.60 -7.30
C ILE A 117 17.38 -6.26 -8.43
N ARG A 118 18.21 -5.23 -8.26
CA ARG A 118 19.24 -4.85 -9.24
C ARG A 118 20.23 -5.99 -9.49
N LEU A 119 20.64 -6.69 -8.43
CA LEU A 119 21.50 -7.86 -8.53
C LEU A 119 20.85 -8.98 -9.36
N ILE A 120 19.60 -9.32 -9.05
CA ILE A 120 18.85 -10.36 -9.78
C ILE A 120 18.74 -10.00 -11.27
N ILE A 121 18.37 -8.76 -11.58
CA ILE A 121 18.26 -8.29 -12.96
C ILE A 121 19.60 -8.43 -13.68
N GLY A 122 20.68 -7.93 -13.08
CA GLY A 122 22.01 -7.92 -13.68
C GLY A 122 22.62 -9.32 -13.88
N GLU A 123 22.36 -10.24 -12.96
CA GLU A 123 22.95 -11.59 -12.97
C GLU A 123 22.05 -12.65 -13.64
N SER A 124 20.77 -12.35 -13.90
CA SER A 124 19.77 -13.31 -14.41
C SER A 124 20.16 -14.03 -15.70
N GLY A 125 20.90 -13.37 -16.60
CA GLY A 125 21.36 -13.98 -17.84
C GLY A 125 22.47 -15.02 -17.63
N ARG A 126 23.30 -14.82 -16.60
CA ARG A 126 24.42 -15.72 -16.26
C ARG A 126 24.02 -16.80 -15.26
N PHE A 127 23.13 -16.46 -14.33
CA PHE A 127 22.62 -17.32 -13.27
C PHE A 127 21.07 -17.31 -13.30
N PRO A 128 20.45 -18.04 -14.25
CA PRO A 128 18.99 -18.07 -14.40
C PRO A 128 18.25 -18.57 -13.16
N GLU A 129 18.90 -19.35 -12.31
CA GLU A 129 18.39 -19.84 -11.02
C GLU A 129 17.98 -18.68 -10.09
N LEU A 130 18.68 -17.54 -10.11
CA LEU A 130 18.33 -16.38 -9.28
C LEU A 130 16.98 -15.79 -9.70
N ALA A 131 16.79 -15.62 -11.01
CA ALA A 131 15.55 -15.12 -11.57
C ALA A 131 14.40 -16.12 -11.34
N ARG A 132 14.67 -17.43 -11.48
CA ARG A 132 13.68 -18.48 -11.18
C ARG A 132 13.26 -18.46 -9.72
N ALA A 133 14.21 -18.38 -8.79
CA ALA A 133 13.91 -18.29 -7.36
C ALA A 133 13.07 -17.06 -7.05
N PHE A 134 13.38 -15.91 -7.64
CA PHE A 134 12.58 -14.69 -7.48
C PHE A 134 11.16 -14.85 -8.03
N VAL A 135 11.01 -15.34 -9.26
CA VAL A 135 9.69 -15.53 -9.89
C VAL A 135 8.84 -16.53 -9.11
N LEU A 136 9.43 -17.65 -8.67
CA LEU A 136 8.69 -18.71 -7.96
C LEU A 136 8.26 -18.29 -6.56
N ASN A 137 9.14 -17.62 -5.82
CA ASN A 137 8.89 -17.33 -4.40
C ASN A 137 8.19 -15.98 -4.17
N LEU A 138 8.28 -15.04 -5.11
CA LEU A 138 7.65 -13.73 -4.98
C LEU A 138 6.56 -13.53 -6.04
N GLU A 139 6.97 -13.40 -7.30
CA GLU A 139 6.09 -12.91 -8.37
C GLU A 139 4.87 -13.81 -8.54
N LYS A 140 5.07 -15.12 -8.61
CA LYS A 140 4.02 -16.11 -8.81
C LYS A 140 2.99 -16.08 -7.69
N SER A 141 3.44 -16.21 -6.44
CA SER A 141 2.53 -16.25 -5.28
C SER A 141 1.73 -14.95 -5.17
N PHE A 142 2.38 -13.80 -5.31
CA PHE A 142 1.70 -12.51 -5.25
C PHE A 142 0.68 -12.33 -6.37
N LEU A 143 1.01 -12.73 -7.60
CA LEU A 143 0.12 -12.61 -8.74
C LEU A 143 -1.09 -13.53 -8.63
N GLU A 144 -0.90 -14.79 -8.19
CA GLU A 144 -1.99 -15.74 -7.94
C GLU A 144 -2.97 -15.20 -6.90
N ASP A 145 -2.43 -14.66 -5.81
CA ASP A 145 -3.18 -14.07 -4.72
C ASP A 145 -3.98 -12.82 -5.12
N LEU A 146 -3.36 -11.90 -5.86
CA LEU A 146 -4.02 -10.70 -6.39
C LEU A 146 -5.08 -11.06 -7.44
N CYS A 147 -4.78 -12.01 -8.33
CA CYS A 147 -5.73 -12.53 -9.31
C CYS A 147 -6.97 -13.10 -8.62
N GLN A 148 -6.78 -13.90 -7.56
CA GLN A 148 -7.89 -14.46 -6.79
C GLN A 148 -8.72 -13.37 -6.10
N PHE A 149 -8.07 -12.33 -5.55
CA PHE A 149 -8.76 -11.17 -4.98
C PHE A 149 -9.60 -10.45 -6.04
N LEU A 150 -9.01 -10.11 -7.19
CA LEU A 150 -9.71 -9.42 -8.28
C LEU A 150 -10.88 -10.25 -8.83
N ALA A 151 -10.69 -11.56 -8.99
CA ALA A 151 -11.74 -12.49 -9.42
C ALA A 151 -12.90 -12.57 -8.42
N SER A 152 -12.64 -12.39 -7.12
CA SER A 152 -13.68 -12.35 -6.09
C SER A 152 -14.51 -11.05 -6.09
N ARG A 153 -14.00 -9.98 -6.73
CA ARG A 153 -14.62 -8.65 -6.79
C ARG A 153 -15.38 -8.47 -8.09
N THR A 154 -16.47 -9.20 -8.23
CA THR A 154 -17.30 -9.19 -9.45
C THR A 154 -17.83 -7.79 -9.78
N GLU A 155 -17.95 -6.91 -8.79
CA GLU A 155 -18.33 -5.51 -9.00
C GLU A 155 -17.38 -4.75 -9.92
N LEU A 156 -16.11 -5.15 -10.06
CA LEU A 156 -15.12 -4.46 -10.90
C LEU A 156 -15.34 -4.68 -12.41
N ASN A 157 -16.10 -5.72 -12.80
CA ASN A 157 -16.33 -6.11 -14.20
C ASN A 157 -15.03 -6.22 -15.02
N LEU A 158 -14.01 -6.85 -14.45
CA LEU A 158 -12.74 -7.12 -15.13
C LEU A 158 -12.93 -8.28 -16.13
N PRO A 159 -12.62 -8.09 -17.43
CA PRO A 159 -12.73 -9.15 -18.44
C PRO A 159 -11.79 -10.34 -18.15
N ASP A 160 -10.61 -10.02 -17.61
CA ASP A 160 -9.57 -10.99 -17.28
C ASP A 160 -8.86 -10.52 -15.99
N PRO A 161 -9.16 -11.14 -14.83
CA PRO A 161 -8.54 -10.80 -13.55
C PRO A 161 -7.02 -11.04 -13.52
N GLU A 162 -6.50 -12.00 -14.28
CA GLU A 162 -5.06 -12.27 -14.34
C GLU A 162 -4.35 -11.14 -15.07
N VAL A 163 -4.87 -10.72 -16.22
CA VAL A 163 -4.32 -9.57 -16.97
C VAL A 163 -4.42 -8.30 -16.12
N ALA A 164 -5.54 -8.09 -15.42
CA ALA A 164 -5.69 -6.94 -14.52
C ALA A 164 -4.66 -6.95 -13.38
N ALA A 165 -4.39 -8.12 -12.77
CA ALA A 165 -3.33 -8.28 -11.78
C ALA A 165 -1.96 -7.93 -12.37
N ARG A 166 -1.63 -8.46 -13.57
CA ARG A 166 -0.36 -8.16 -14.25
C ARG A 166 -0.20 -6.68 -14.59
N VAL A 167 -1.28 -6.01 -15.01
CA VAL A 167 -1.27 -4.55 -15.26
C VAL A 167 -1.02 -3.79 -13.96
N PHE A 168 -1.67 -4.19 -12.87
CA PHE A 168 -1.46 -3.59 -11.55
C PHE A 168 0.00 -3.72 -11.10
N VAL A 169 0.51 -4.95 -11.03
CA VAL A 169 1.88 -5.24 -10.60
C VAL A 169 2.89 -4.60 -11.54
N GLY A 170 2.71 -4.78 -12.85
CA GLY A 170 3.61 -4.28 -13.88
C GLY A 170 3.75 -2.76 -13.88
N THR A 171 2.67 -2.03 -13.58
CA THR A 171 2.71 -0.56 -13.46
C THR A 171 3.58 -0.12 -12.28
N LEU A 172 3.43 -0.78 -11.12
CA LEU A 172 4.21 -0.48 -9.92
C LEU A 172 5.68 -0.91 -10.07
N VAL A 173 5.91 -2.08 -10.68
CA VAL A 173 7.26 -2.56 -10.99
C VAL A 173 7.94 -1.62 -11.99
N HIS A 174 7.25 -1.19 -13.06
CA HIS A 174 7.79 -0.22 -14.00
C HIS A 174 8.22 1.08 -13.28
N PHE A 175 7.38 1.61 -12.39
CA PHE A 175 7.73 2.77 -11.58
C PHE A 175 9.01 2.53 -10.75
N ILE A 176 9.10 1.42 -10.02
CA ILE A 176 10.29 1.07 -9.23
C ILE A 176 11.53 0.96 -10.14
N LEU A 177 11.41 0.30 -11.29
CA LEU A 177 12.54 0.11 -12.21
C LEU A 177 13.07 1.44 -12.75
N ILE A 178 12.17 2.29 -13.26
CA ILE A 178 12.56 3.55 -13.89
C ILE A 178 13.01 4.56 -12.83
N GLU A 179 12.20 4.81 -11.81
CA GLU A 179 12.45 5.88 -10.84
C GLU A 179 13.55 5.50 -9.84
N GLU A 180 13.49 4.30 -9.27
CA GLU A 180 14.38 3.92 -8.17
C GLU A 180 15.63 3.16 -8.63
N ILE A 181 15.48 2.17 -9.51
CA ILE A 181 16.60 1.33 -9.93
C ILE A 181 17.47 2.03 -10.97
N LEU A 182 16.86 2.72 -11.93
CA LEU A 182 17.55 3.44 -13.01
C LEU A 182 17.74 4.93 -12.73
N HIS A 183 17.28 5.42 -11.57
CA HIS A 183 17.44 6.82 -11.15
C HIS A 183 16.80 7.82 -12.12
N GLY A 184 15.61 7.49 -12.62
CA GLY A 184 14.87 8.27 -13.62
C GLY A 184 14.18 9.55 -13.10
N ASN A 185 14.12 9.74 -11.78
CA ASN A 185 13.36 10.82 -11.13
C ASN A 185 13.68 12.24 -11.64
N ASP A 186 14.92 12.47 -12.09
CA ASP A 186 15.34 13.79 -12.62
C ASP A 186 15.07 13.96 -14.13
N ILE A 187 14.76 12.87 -14.84
CA ILE A 187 14.62 12.82 -16.30
C ILE A 187 13.14 12.70 -16.69
N LEU A 188 12.38 11.85 -16.02
CA LEU A 188 10.97 11.56 -16.32
C LEU A 188 10.13 11.53 -15.03
N PRO A 189 10.03 12.65 -14.29
CA PRO A 189 9.37 12.65 -13.00
C PRO A 189 7.89 12.27 -13.10
N ILE A 190 7.47 11.32 -12.27
CA ILE A 190 6.06 10.99 -12.06
C ILE A 190 5.75 10.93 -10.57
N GLU A 191 4.72 11.66 -10.15
CA GLU A 191 4.26 11.61 -8.78
C GLU A 191 3.62 10.25 -8.48
N ARG A 192 4.11 9.62 -7.41
CA ARG A 192 3.65 8.32 -6.93
C ARG A 192 2.12 8.24 -6.80
N ASP A 193 1.55 9.19 -6.07
CA ASP A 193 0.11 9.19 -5.77
C ASP A 193 -0.71 9.39 -7.04
N ARG A 194 -0.22 10.21 -7.98
CA ARG A 194 -0.83 10.39 -9.30
C ARG A 194 -0.86 9.09 -10.10
N LEU A 195 0.24 8.31 -10.09
CA LEU A 195 0.30 7.01 -10.76
C LEU A 195 -0.71 6.03 -10.16
N ILE A 196 -0.70 5.89 -8.83
CA ILE A 196 -1.59 4.98 -8.10
C ILE A 196 -3.05 5.31 -8.40
N ASP A 197 -3.43 6.58 -8.35
CA ASP A 197 -4.82 7.01 -8.50
C ASP A 197 -5.36 6.72 -9.90
N ASN A 198 -4.53 6.94 -10.92
CA ASN A 198 -4.89 6.62 -12.29
C ASN A 198 -4.92 5.11 -12.55
N LEU A 199 -3.98 4.34 -11.96
CA LEU A 199 -3.99 2.88 -12.06
C LEU A 199 -5.29 2.29 -11.49
N ILE A 200 -5.70 2.75 -10.30
CA ILE A 200 -6.93 2.28 -9.66
C ILE A 200 -8.13 2.70 -10.48
N TYR A 201 -8.18 3.95 -10.92
CA TYR A 201 -9.26 4.45 -11.78
C TYR A 201 -9.44 3.56 -13.02
N LEU A 202 -8.35 3.18 -13.70
CA LEU A 202 -8.40 2.29 -14.86
C LEU A 202 -8.94 0.89 -14.52
N LEU A 203 -8.56 0.35 -13.36
CA LEU A 203 -9.04 -0.97 -12.90
C LEU A 203 -10.49 -0.94 -12.40
N THR A 204 -11.00 0.22 -12.00
CA THR A 204 -12.36 0.38 -11.48
C THR A 204 -13.31 1.08 -12.45
N ILE A 205 -12.86 1.42 -13.67
CA ILE A 205 -13.65 2.24 -14.60
C ILE A 205 -14.98 1.60 -15.00
N ASN A 206 -15.01 0.28 -15.09
CA ASN A 206 -16.20 -0.50 -15.43
C ASN A 206 -16.96 -0.97 -14.19
N GLN A 207 -16.60 -0.49 -12.99
CA GLN A 207 -17.21 -0.98 -11.78
C GLN A 207 -18.72 -0.73 -11.81
N THR A 208 -19.50 -1.79 -11.63
CA THR A 208 -20.95 -1.65 -11.45
C THR A 208 -21.14 -0.94 -10.12
N VAL A 209 -21.53 0.32 -10.21
CA VAL A 209 -22.07 1.05 -9.06
C VAL A 209 -23.19 0.15 -8.54
N LYS A 210 -23.05 -0.37 -7.31
CA LYS A 210 -24.17 -1.02 -6.63
C LYS A 210 -25.34 -0.07 -6.78
N ASP A 211 -26.36 -0.51 -7.49
CA ASP A 211 -27.55 0.28 -7.73
C ASP A 211 -28.04 0.71 -6.34
N VAL A 212 -27.83 1.99 -6.00
CA VAL A 212 -28.47 2.62 -4.86
C VAL A 212 -29.90 2.91 -5.34
N SER A 213 -30.61 1.86 -5.73
CA SER A 213 -32.02 1.85 -6.09
C SER A 213 -32.89 1.71 -4.84
N ALA A 214 -32.35 2.05 -3.66
CA ALA A 214 -33.15 2.76 -2.69
C ALA A 214 -32.83 4.24 -2.92
N PRO A 215 -33.78 5.07 -3.39
CA PRO A 215 -33.49 6.49 -3.60
C PRO A 215 -33.03 7.10 -2.28
N GLN A 216 -31.71 7.28 -2.11
CA GLN A 216 -31.12 7.99 -0.97
C GLN A 216 -31.47 9.48 -1.00
N TYR A 217 -32.13 9.92 -2.07
CA TYR A 217 -32.90 11.14 -2.13
C TYR A 217 -34.32 10.78 -2.57
N SER A 218 -35.27 10.76 -1.63
CA SER A 218 -36.68 11.01 -1.95
C SER A 218 -36.80 12.47 -2.40
N GLY A 219 -36.28 12.78 -3.57
CA GLY A 219 -36.71 13.97 -4.30
C GLY A 219 -38.20 13.78 -4.54
N THR A 220 -39.03 14.43 -3.74
CA THR A 220 -40.46 14.47 -3.97
C THR A 220 -40.66 14.94 -5.41
N LYS A 221 -41.19 14.08 -6.29
CA LYS A 221 -41.66 14.48 -7.63
C LYS A 221 -42.79 15.50 -7.56
N GLN A 222 -43.27 15.82 -6.36
CA GLN A 222 -44.13 16.97 -6.10
C GLN A 222 -43.27 18.24 -6.11
N LYS A 223 -43.53 19.13 -7.08
CA LYS A 223 -43.07 20.51 -7.03
C LYS A 223 -43.44 21.08 -5.66
N SER A 224 -42.47 21.60 -4.92
CA SER A 224 -42.74 22.37 -3.71
C SER A 224 -43.76 23.46 -4.05
N PRO A 225 -44.80 23.68 -3.22
CA PRO A 225 -45.76 24.75 -3.46
C PRO A 225 -45.02 26.08 -3.67
N ARG A 226 -45.49 26.92 -4.60
CA ARG A 226 -44.94 28.28 -4.75
C ARG A 226 -45.10 29.00 -3.41
N ARG A 227 -44.00 29.51 -2.85
CA ARG A 227 -44.02 30.30 -1.61
C ARG A 227 -45.05 31.42 -1.69
N ASN A 228 -45.91 31.49 -0.68
CA ASN A 228 -46.85 32.59 -0.53
C ASN A 228 -46.11 33.91 -0.38
N ARG A 229 -46.70 34.99 -0.89
CA ARG A 229 -46.19 36.35 -0.75
C ARG A 229 -47.20 37.15 0.04
N LYS A 230 -46.69 38.03 0.90
CA LYS A 230 -47.50 39.08 1.53
C LYS A 230 -47.86 40.14 0.48
N ASP A 231 -48.89 40.94 0.74
CA ASP A 231 -49.32 42.05 -0.13
C ASP A 231 -48.20 43.08 -0.40
N SER A 232 -47.18 43.12 0.46
CA SER A 232 -45.96 43.92 0.26
C SER A 232 -44.95 43.34 -0.75
N GLY A 233 -45.27 42.20 -1.39
CA GLY A 233 -44.41 41.50 -2.35
C GLY A 233 -43.29 40.64 -1.73
N LYS A 234 -43.09 40.72 -0.41
CA LYS A 234 -42.11 39.90 0.32
C LYS A 234 -42.64 38.47 0.55
N PHE A 235 -41.74 37.49 0.45
CA PHE A 235 -42.08 36.08 0.72
C PHE A 235 -42.53 35.88 2.17
N GLU A 236 -43.61 35.13 2.33
CA GLU A 236 -44.10 34.69 3.63
C GLU A 236 -43.24 33.53 4.14
N ARG A 237 -42.99 33.50 5.45
CA ARG A 237 -42.17 32.45 6.07
C ARG A 237 -43.05 31.22 6.27
N ASP A 238 -42.70 30.12 5.63
CA ASP A 238 -43.46 28.86 5.56
C ASP A 238 -42.82 27.73 6.38
N TYR A 239 -41.96 28.08 7.35
CA TYR A 239 -41.30 27.10 8.20
C TYR A 239 -42.08 26.92 9.49
N ASP A 240 -42.63 25.73 9.71
CA ASP A 240 -43.01 25.27 11.05
C ASP A 240 -41.78 25.19 11.96
N SER A 241 -42.02 25.21 13.27
CA SER A 241 -41.07 25.40 14.38
C SER A 241 -39.98 24.33 14.57
N GLU A 242 -39.44 23.74 13.50
CA GLU A 242 -38.31 22.83 13.59
C GLU A 242 -36.95 23.55 13.48
N PRO A 243 -35.98 23.24 14.36
CA PRO A 243 -34.64 23.79 14.29
C PRO A 243 -33.88 23.20 13.10
N LYS A 244 -33.25 24.08 12.30
CA LYS A 244 -32.44 23.69 11.15
C LYS A 244 -31.28 22.79 11.58
N ARG A 245 -31.20 21.56 11.05
CA ARG A 245 -29.97 20.76 11.06
C ARG A 245 -29.26 20.90 9.71
N LEU A 246 -28.01 21.34 9.74
CA LEU A 246 -27.15 21.46 8.55
C LEU A 246 -26.91 20.06 7.97
N ARG A 247 -27.32 19.80 6.72
CA ARG A 247 -27.21 18.46 6.10
C ARG A 247 -25.96 18.28 5.24
N SER A 248 -25.44 19.37 4.66
CA SER A 248 -24.19 19.39 3.91
C SER A 248 -23.68 20.83 3.75
N MET A 249 -22.36 21.00 3.65
CA MET A 249 -21.70 22.29 3.44
C MET A 249 -20.65 22.13 2.34
N ARG A 250 -20.67 23.02 1.33
CA ARG A 250 -19.58 23.14 0.36
C ARG A 250 -18.69 24.31 0.77
N LEU A 251 -17.40 24.04 0.92
CA LEU A 251 -16.41 25.05 1.28
C LEU A 251 -15.67 25.49 0.00
N THR A 252 -15.40 26.79 -0.11
CA THR A 252 -14.50 27.32 -1.13
C THR A 252 -13.05 27.03 -0.75
N ASP A 253 -12.13 27.06 -1.71
CA ASP A 253 -10.70 26.82 -1.46
C ASP A 253 -10.14 27.76 -0.38
N THR A 254 -10.54 29.05 -0.41
CA THR A 254 -10.19 30.05 0.61
C THR A 254 -10.74 29.71 1.99
N ALA A 255 -11.92 29.07 2.06
CA ALA A 255 -12.50 28.62 3.32
C ALA A 255 -11.78 27.36 3.85
N TRP A 256 -11.28 26.51 2.95
CA TRP A 256 -10.52 25.31 3.27
C TRP A 256 -9.14 25.64 3.87
N GLU A 257 -8.46 26.65 3.32
CA GLU A 257 -7.18 27.15 3.85
C GLU A 257 -7.33 27.77 5.24
N LYS A 258 -8.37 28.58 5.47
CA LYS A 258 -8.66 29.15 6.80
C LYS A 258 -8.94 28.08 7.84
N LEU A 259 -9.64 27.01 7.43
CA LEU A 259 -9.89 25.82 8.27
C LEU A 259 -8.59 25.13 8.67
N ALA A 260 -7.61 25.04 7.76
CA ALA A 260 -6.29 24.49 8.07
C ALA A 260 -5.56 25.29 9.15
N ALA A 261 -5.61 26.63 9.08
CA ALA A 261 -4.96 27.51 10.05
C ALA A 261 -5.60 27.40 11.45
N ILE A 262 -6.93 27.31 11.52
CA ILE A 262 -7.67 27.14 12.78
C ILE A 262 -7.38 25.78 13.41
N ALA A 263 -7.32 24.72 12.57
CA ALA A 263 -6.99 23.36 13.00
C ALA A 263 -5.57 23.30 13.59
N ALA A 264 -4.59 23.90 12.93
CA ALA A 264 -3.21 23.96 13.42
C ALA A 264 -3.08 24.74 14.75
N LYS A 265 -3.76 25.88 14.89
CA LYS A 265 -3.74 26.70 16.12
C LYS A 265 -4.29 25.94 17.34
N ASN A 266 -5.27 25.05 17.11
CA ASN A 266 -5.97 24.31 18.17
C ASN A 266 -5.52 22.85 18.31
N GLN A 267 -4.48 22.41 17.58
CA GLN A 267 -4.00 21.03 17.55
C GLN A 267 -5.09 20.00 17.18
N LEU A 268 -5.97 20.38 16.26
CA LEU A 268 -7.05 19.55 15.75
C LEU A 268 -6.84 19.24 14.27
N THR A 269 -7.54 18.23 13.78
CA THR A 269 -7.70 17.98 12.34
C THR A 269 -8.79 18.89 11.75
N ARG A 270 -8.75 19.11 10.42
CA ARG A 270 -9.78 19.91 9.72
C ARG A 270 -11.19 19.33 9.94
N SER A 271 -11.31 18.00 9.96
CA SER A 271 -12.59 17.31 10.17
C SER A 271 -13.15 17.54 11.58
N GLU A 272 -12.30 17.53 12.61
CA GLU A 272 -12.72 17.83 13.99
C GLU A 272 -13.17 19.28 14.15
N VAL A 273 -12.47 20.23 13.53
CA VAL A 273 -12.90 21.65 13.52
C VAL A 273 -14.26 21.80 12.83
N ILE A 274 -14.50 21.11 11.71
CA ILE A 274 -15.80 21.13 11.01
C ILE A 274 -16.91 20.54 11.89
N GLU A 275 -16.66 19.43 12.59
CA GLU A 275 -17.64 18.85 13.50
C GLU A 275 -17.97 19.76 14.68
N ILE A 276 -16.98 20.46 15.24
CA ILE A 276 -17.18 21.41 16.34
C ILE A 276 -18.02 22.61 15.89
N ILE A 277 -17.66 23.20 14.73
CA ILE A 277 -18.41 24.33 14.14
C ILE A 277 -19.85 23.91 13.78
N ALA A 278 -20.04 22.69 13.25
CA ALA A 278 -21.36 22.20 12.84
C ALA A 278 -22.29 21.87 14.02
N ARG A 279 -21.77 21.78 15.25
CA ARG A 279 -22.52 21.47 16.47
C ARG A 279 -22.72 22.69 17.39
N ASP A 280 -22.67 23.90 16.84
CA ASP A 280 -22.81 25.20 17.55
C ASP A 280 -21.69 25.51 18.58
N GLY A 281 -20.50 24.91 18.44
CA GLY A 281 -19.34 25.26 19.25
C GLY A 281 -18.50 26.34 18.58
N GLU A 282 -18.37 27.52 19.20
CA GLU A 282 -17.39 28.53 18.77
C GLU A 282 -15.97 28.11 19.20
N LEU A 283 -15.05 28.06 18.25
CA LEU A 283 -13.60 27.93 18.48
C LEU A 283 -12.98 29.34 18.44
N THR A 284 -12.41 29.82 19.54
CA THR A 284 -11.72 31.14 19.62
C THR A 284 -10.23 31.09 19.24
#